data_AF-A0A7V0L120-F1
#
_entry.id   AF-A0A7V0L120-F1
#
_cell.length_a   1.000
_cell.length_b   1.000
_cell.length_c   1.000
_cell.angle_alpha   90.00
_cell.angle_beta   90.00
_cell.angle_gamma   90.00
#
_symmetry.space_group_name_H-M   'P 1'
#
loop_
_entity.id
_entity.type
_entity.pdbx_description
1 polymer ?
#
loop_
_entity_poly.entity_id
_entity_poly.type
_entity_poly.pdbx_seq_one_letter_code
_entity_poly.pdbx_strand_id
1 'polypeptide(L)'
;MTSFRKALLFGVIIWVIPFTVALFIFPLRESWRALFESIMPLVITITTVSLGVAYFKKVESGFIKEGVVVGLLWLIICLVIDLPLMLSSPMNMSLVDYMADVGLTYLIIPAITMSLGMTLKSRAME
;
A
#
# COMPACT_ATOMS: atom_id res chain seq x y z
N MET A 1 -7.49 3.39 16.64
CA MET A 1 -6.99 2.20 15.95
C MET A 1 -7.52 0.95 16.63
N THR A 2 -8.44 0.25 15.98
CA THR A 2 -9.15 -0.93 16.48
C THR A 2 -8.21 -2.10 16.76
N SER A 3 -7.18 -2.33 15.93
CA SER A 3 -6.22 -3.40 16.18
C SER A 3 -4.83 -3.07 15.65
N PHE A 4 -3.95 -2.62 16.56
CA PHE A 4 -2.57 -2.29 16.23
C PHE A 4 -1.79 -3.45 15.63
N ARG A 5 -1.88 -4.64 16.24
CA ARG A 5 -1.18 -5.84 15.76
C ARG A 5 -1.59 -6.23 14.33
N LYS A 6 -2.89 -6.15 14.02
CA LYS A 6 -3.38 -6.44 12.67
C LYS A 6 -2.96 -5.37 11.68
N ALA A 7 -3.03 -4.09 12.08
CA ALA A 7 -2.61 -2.99 11.23
C ALA A 7 -1.13 -3.14 10.87
N LEU A 8 -0.25 -3.45 11.83
CA LEU A 8 1.17 -3.68 11.58
C LEU A 8 1.39 -4.87 10.64
N LEU A 9 0.78 -6.03 10.94
CA LEU A 9 0.91 -7.23 10.11
C LEU A 9 0.44 -6.98 8.67
N PHE A 10 -0.71 -6.33 8.50
CA PHE A 10 -1.26 -6.05 7.17
C PHE A 10 -0.40 -5.06 6.40
N GLY A 11 0.16 -4.03 7.06
CA GLY A 11 1.09 -3.11 6.41
C GLY A 11 2.32 -3.84 5.86
N VAL A 12 2.88 -4.78 6.61
CA VAL A 12 4.00 -5.61 6.14
C VAL A 12 3.57 -6.49 4.96
N ILE A 13 2.40 -7.13 5.01
CA ILE A 13 1.90 -7.95 3.90
C ILE A 13 1.64 -7.10 2.63
N ILE A 14 1.12 -5.87 2.80
CA ILE A 14 0.92 -4.91 1.70
C ILE A 14 2.23 -4.55 1.01
N TRP A 15 3.36 -4.57 1.72
CA TRP A 15 4.68 -4.38 1.10
C TRP A 15 5.23 -5.69 0.50
N VAL A 16 5.19 -6.81 1.25
CA VAL A 16 5.78 -8.09 0.84
C VAL A 16 5.16 -8.63 -0.44
N ILE A 17 3.84 -8.52 -0.62
CA ILE A 17 3.16 -9.07 -1.81
C ILE A 17 3.60 -8.36 -3.10
N PRO A 18 3.47 -7.03 -3.25
CA PRO A 18 3.98 -6.30 -4.40
C PRO A 18 5.48 -6.51 -4.62
N PHE A 19 6.29 -6.48 -3.55
CA PHE A 19 7.73 -6.73 -3.67
C PHE A 19 8.03 -8.11 -4.25
N THR A 20 7.33 -9.15 -3.77
CA THR A 20 7.48 -10.52 -4.29
C THR A 20 7.06 -10.60 -5.75
N VAL A 21 5.94 -9.97 -6.13
CA VAL A 21 5.51 -9.92 -7.53
C VAL A 21 6.56 -9.22 -8.40
N ALA A 22 7.09 -8.09 -7.94
CA ALA A 22 8.14 -7.34 -8.63
C ALA A 22 9.37 -8.21 -8.91
N LEU A 23 9.81 -9.05 -7.97
CA LEU A 23 10.92 -9.98 -8.18
C LEU A 23 10.66 -10.96 -9.34
N PHE A 24 9.43 -11.48 -9.47
CA PHE A 24 9.07 -12.42 -10.53
C PHE A 24 8.94 -11.74 -11.90
N ILE A 25 8.43 -10.51 -11.93
CA ILE A 25 8.18 -9.78 -13.18
C ILE A 25 9.28 -8.76 -13.51
N PHE A 26 10.36 -8.71 -12.74
CA PHE A 26 11.44 -7.72 -12.92
C PHE A 26 11.99 -7.65 -14.35
N PRO A 27 12.16 -8.76 -15.09
CA PRO A 27 12.59 -8.69 -16.50
C PRO A 27 11.68 -7.83 -17.39
N LEU A 28 10.38 -7.73 -17.06
CA LEU A 28 9.44 -6.86 -17.78
C LEU A 28 9.77 -5.39 -17.62
N ARG A 29 10.47 -4.98 -16.56
CA ARG A 29 10.89 -3.60 -16.36
C ARG A 29 11.78 -3.10 -17.52
N GLU A 30 12.61 -3.98 -18.08
CA GLU A 30 13.47 -3.67 -19.22
C GLU A 30 12.78 -4.01 -20.56
N SER A 31 12.15 -5.18 -20.67
CA SER A 31 11.60 -5.66 -21.95
C SER A 31 10.26 -5.04 -22.32
N TRP A 32 9.44 -4.65 -21.33
CA TRP A 32 8.11 -4.08 -21.55
C TRP A 32 7.66 -3.21 -20.36
N ARG A 33 8.35 -2.08 -20.20
CA ARG A 33 8.18 -1.17 -19.05
C ARG A 33 6.72 -0.78 -18.77
N ALA A 34 5.93 -0.46 -19.80
CA ALA A 34 4.52 -0.10 -19.64
C ALA A 34 3.66 -1.20 -18.98
N LEU A 35 3.96 -2.47 -19.25
CA LEU A 35 3.26 -3.60 -18.62
C LEU A 35 3.67 -3.74 -17.15
N PHE A 36 4.97 -3.61 -16.85
CA PHE A 36 5.47 -3.60 -15.47
C PHE A 36 4.80 -2.48 -14.65
N GLU A 37 4.79 -1.25 -15.18
CA GLU A 37 4.19 -0.07 -14.55
C GLU A 37 2.66 -0.17 -14.42
N SER A 38 1.99 -0.99 -15.23
CA SER A 38 0.55 -1.26 -15.09
C SER A 38 0.24 -2.32 -14.04
N ILE A 39 1.06 -3.39 -13.95
CA ILE A 39 0.86 -4.49 -13.01
C ILE A 39 1.13 -4.03 -11.57
N MET A 40 2.17 -3.25 -11.34
CA MET A 40 2.59 -2.88 -9.97
C MET A 40 1.51 -2.13 -9.16
N PRO A 41 0.87 -1.05 -9.68
CA PRO A 41 -0.23 -0.38 -9.00
C PRO A 41 -1.46 -1.28 -8.83
N LEU A 42 -1.73 -2.17 -9.80
CA LEU A 42 -2.83 -3.13 -9.72
C LEU A 42 -2.65 -4.10 -8.55
N VAL A 43 -1.45 -4.66 -8.38
CA VAL A 43 -1.12 -5.57 -7.28
C VAL A 43 -1.22 -4.86 -5.92
N ILE A 44 -0.70 -3.64 -5.81
CA ILE A 44 -0.85 -2.80 -4.60
C ILE A 44 -2.35 -2.59 -4.31
N THR A 45 -3.12 -2.18 -5.31
CA THR A 45 -4.57 -1.93 -5.18
C THR A 45 -5.32 -3.16 -4.68
N ILE A 46 -5.15 -4.32 -5.34
CA ILE A 46 -5.84 -5.57 -4.96
C ILE A 46 -5.47 -5.97 -3.53
N THR A 47 -4.18 -5.88 -3.19
CA THR A 47 -3.68 -6.26 -1.86
C THR A 47 -4.24 -5.33 -0.78
N THR A 48 -4.17 -4.01 -0.99
CA THR A 48 -4.67 -3.02 -0.04
C THR A 48 -6.20 -3.10 0.12
N VAL A 49 -6.96 -3.26 -0.96
CA VAL A 49 -8.42 -3.42 -0.88
C VAL A 49 -8.77 -4.67 -0.07
N SER A 50 -8.14 -5.81 -0.39
CA SER A 50 -8.45 -7.09 0.27
C SER A 50 -8.17 -7.04 1.77
N LEU A 51 -7.00 -6.54 2.17
CA LEU A 51 -6.61 -6.41 3.57
C LEU A 51 -7.34 -5.27 4.28
N GLY A 52 -7.62 -4.17 3.57
CA GLY A 52 -8.48 -3.08 4.03
C GLY A 52 -9.85 -3.58 4.41
N VAL A 53 -10.55 -4.27 3.50
CA VAL A 53 -11.85 -4.88 3.80
C VAL A 53 -11.77 -5.84 4.98
N ALA A 54 -10.73 -6.68 5.05
CA ALA A 54 -10.55 -7.60 6.18
C ALA A 54 -10.31 -6.88 7.52
N TYR A 55 -9.61 -5.75 7.52
CA TYR A 55 -9.37 -4.92 8.70
C TYR A 55 -10.64 -4.20 9.15
N PHE A 56 -11.29 -3.51 8.21
CA PHE A 56 -12.45 -2.65 8.46
C PHE A 56 -13.71 -3.40 8.88
N LYS A 57 -13.80 -4.72 8.60
CA LYS A 57 -14.86 -5.60 9.14
C LYS A 57 -14.99 -5.59 10.67
N LYS A 58 -13.95 -5.18 11.40
CA LYS A 58 -13.96 -5.13 12.88
C LYS A 58 -14.03 -3.71 13.44
N VAL A 59 -14.08 -2.70 12.59
CA VAL A 59 -14.15 -1.29 13.02
C VAL A 59 -15.61 -0.96 13.30
N GLU A 60 -15.92 -0.55 14.52
CA GLU A 60 -17.30 -0.28 14.97
C GLU A 60 -17.63 1.21 15.03
N SER A 61 -16.62 2.08 15.14
CA SER A 61 -16.81 3.53 15.25
C SER A 61 -15.56 4.29 14.79
N GLY A 62 -15.69 5.61 14.62
CA GLY A 62 -14.57 6.47 14.26
C GLY A 62 -14.01 6.21 12.85
N PHE A 63 -14.84 5.72 11.92
CA PHE A 63 -14.43 5.17 10.62
C PHE A 63 -13.46 6.04 9.82
N ILE A 64 -13.68 7.36 9.73
CA ILE A 64 -12.78 8.27 9.00
C ILE A 64 -11.42 8.35 9.67
N LYS A 65 -11.39 8.54 11.01
CA LYS A 65 -10.14 8.61 11.78
C LYS A 65 -9.36 7.30 11.64
N GLU A 66 -10.06 6.17 11.68
CA GLU A 66 -9.47 4.86 11.49
C GLU A 66 -8.88 4.70 10.07
N GLY A 67 -9.62 5.13 9.03
CA GLY A 67 -9.17 5.23 7.63
C GLY A 67 -7.86 5.97 7.46
N VAL A 68 -7.77 7.17 8.03
CA VAL A 68 -6.57 8.02 7.96
C VAL A 68 -5.40 7.39 8.69
N VAL A 69 -5.60 6.97 9.95
CA VAL A 69 -4.51 6.45 10.79
C VAL A 69 -3.93 5.15 10.23
N VAL A 70 -4.79 4.22 9.79
CA VAL A 70 -4.35 2.94 9.22
C VAL A 70 -3.66 3.17 7.86
N GLY A 71 -4.23 4.05 7.02
CA GLY A 71 -3.63 4.41 5.73
C GLY A 71 -2.24 4.99 5.85
N LEU A 72 -2.06 5.96 6.75
CA LEU A 72 -0.75 6.56 7.02
C LEU A 72 0.24 5.56 7.59
N LEU A 73 -0.20 4.69 8.52
CA LEU A 73 0.65 3.64 9.06
C LEU A 73 1.15 2.69 7.96
N TRP A 74 0.26 2.22 7.09
CA TRP A 74 0.63 1.32 5.99
C TRP A 74 1.54 2.00 4.96
N LEU A 75 1.27 3.25 4.62
CA LEU A 75 2.16 4.07 3.79
C LEU A 75 3.57 4.16 4.39
N ILE A 76 3.66 4.50 5.69
CA ILE A 76 4.94 4.61 6.39
C ILE A 76 5.67 3.26 6.40
N ILE A 77 4.97 2.16 6.69
CA ILE A 77 5.57 0.82 6.67
C ILE A 77 6.17 0.51 5.29
N CYS A 78 5.41 0.76 4.21
CA CYS A 78 5.90 0.53 2.86
C CYS A 78 7.15 1.38 2.57
N LEU A 79 7.08 2.69 2.80
CA LEU A 79 8.22 3.59 2.54
C LEU A 79 9.45 3.25 3.38
N VAL A 80 9.28 2.93 4.67
CA VAL A 80 10.41 2.63 5.58
C VAL A 80 11.13 1.36 5.20
N ILE A 81 10.41 0.35 4.70
CA ILE A 81 11.04 -0.91 4.27
C ILE A 81 11.64 -0.76 2.86
N ASP A 82 10.90 -0.15 1.94
CA ASP A 82 11.24 -0.14 0.51
C ASP A 82 12.38 0.83 0.19
N LEU A 83 12.35 2.04 0.76
CA LEU A 83 13.29 3.11 0.43
C LEU A 83 14.76 2.70 0.66
N PRO A 84 15.15 2.09 1.81
CA PRO A 84 16.52 1.60 1.99
C PRO A 84 16.93 0.55 0.95
N LEU A 85 16.01 -0.33 0.53
CA LEU A 85 16.30 -1.39 -0.44
C LEU A 85 16.49 -0.83 -1.84
N MET A 86 15.71 0.19 -2.22
CA MET A 86 15.77 0.79 -3.55
C MET A 86 16.97 1.73 -3.74
N LEU A 87 17.37 2.44 -2.69
CA LEU A 87 18.55 3.33 -2.73
C LEU A 87 19.88 2.55 -2.62
N SER A 88 19.85 1.31 -2.12
CA SER A 88 21.04 0.49 -1.93
C SER A 88 21.32 -0.44 -3.11
N SER A 89 22.50 -1.06 -3.11
CA SER A 89 22.85 -2.11 -4.07
C SER A 89 21.89 -3.31 -3.93
N PRO A 90 21.37 -3.87 -5.04
CA PRO A 90 21.78 -3.65 -6.43
C PRO A 90 21.04 -2.53 -7.18
N MET A 91 19.96 -1.99 -6.62
CA MET A 91 19.07 -1.05 -7.34
C MET A 91 19.70 0.33 -7.56
N ASN A 92 20.41 0.86 -6.55
CA ASN A 92 21.14 2.15 -6.60
C ASN A 92 20.32 3.32 -7.18
N MET A 93 19.02 3.38 -6.89
CA MET A 93 18.15 4.43 -7.40
C MET A 93 18.42 5.76 -6.69
N SER A 94 18.30 6.88 -7.41
CA SER A 94 18.21 8.18 -6.75
C SER A 94 16.87 8.30 -6.01
N LEU A 95 16.79 9.18 -5.01
CA LEU A 95 15.53 9.44 -4.30
C LEU A 95 14.43 9.93 -5.25
N VAL A 96 14.80 10.72 -6.27
CA VAL A 96 13.85 11.25 -7.25
C VAL A 96 13.29 10.13 -8.13
N ASP A 97 14.16 9.25 -8.64
CA ASP A 97 13.74 8.10 -9.46
C ASP A 97 12.88 7.14 -8.65
N TYR A 98 13.25 6.88 -7.39
CA TYR A 98 12.43 6.07 -6.48
C TYR A 98 11.03 6.66 -6.28
N MET A 99 10.94 7.96 -6.03
CA MET A 99 9.65 8.62 -5.83
C MET A 99 8.78 8.59 -7.08
N ALA A 100 9.38 8.75 -8.27
CA ALA A 100 8.68 8.72 -9.55
C ALA A 100 8.23 7.30 -9.94
N ASP A 101 9.09 6.29 -9.77
CA ASP A 101 8.81 4.91 -10.19
C ASP A 101 7.91 4.16 -9.17
N VAL A 102 8.04 4.44 -7.87
CA VAL A 102 7.43 3.61 -6.81
C VAL A 102 6.78 4.44 -5.70
N GLY A 103 7.49 5.41 -5.13
CA GLY A 103 7.09 6.09 -3.90
C GLY A 103 5.71 6.75 -3.98
N LEU A 104 5.38 7.39 -5.11
CA LEU A 104 4.06 8.00 -5.32
C LEU A 104 2.92 6.97 -5.44
N THR A 105 3.21 5.78 -5.98
CA THR A 105 2.21 4.71 -6.13
C THR A 105 1.69 4.25 -4.76
N TYR A 106 2.49 4.33 -3.69
CA TYR A 106 2.02 4.01 -2.35
C TYR A 106 0.92 4.95 -1.82
N LEU A 107 0.69 6.12 -2.43
CA LEU A 107 -0.44 7.00 -2.06
C LEU A 107 -1.81 6.39 -2.38
N ILE A 108 -1.85 5.33 -3.20
CA ILE A 108 -3.04 4.50 -3.39
C ILE A 108 -3.52 3.92 -2.04
N ILE A 109 -2.59 3.60 -1.13
CA ILE A 109 -2.89 2.99 0.16
C ILE A 109 -3.79 3.88 1.03
N PRO A 110 -3.40 5.11 1.41
CA PRO A 110 -4.26 5.98 2.21
C PRO A 110 -5.53 6.38 1.45
N ALA A 111 -5.49 6.51 0.12
CA ALA A 111 -6.70 6.78 -0.67
C ALA A 111 -7.75 5.69 -0.44
N ILE A 112 -7.37 4.41 -0.55
CA ILE A 112 -8.27 3.27 -0.33
C ILE A 112 -8.78 3.23 1.12
N THR A 113 -7.90 3.33 2.12
CA THR A 113 -8.33 3.20 3.53
C THR A 113 -9.24 4.34 3.96
N MET A 114 -8.99 5.57 3.49
CA MET A 114 -9.88 6.70 3.71
C MET A 114 -11.23 6.48 3.04
N SER A 115 -11.27 6.01 1.79
CA SER A 115 -12.52 5.68 1.09
C SER A 115 -13.33 4.62 1.85
N LEU A 116 -12.70 3.55 2.32
CA LEU A 116 -13.37 2.53 3.14
C LEU A 116 -13.97 3.14 4.42
N GLY A 117 -13.22 4.01 5.10
CA GLY A 117 -13.71 4.72 6.28
C GLY A 117 -14.88 5.65 5.99
N MET A 118 -14.86 6.36 4.86
CA MET A 118 -15.95 7.24 4.43
C MET A 118 -17.21 6.45 4.08
N THR A 119 -17.09 5.34 3.35
CA THR A 119 -18.21 4.48 2.98
C THR A 119 -18.86 3.80 4.19
N LEU A 120 -18.07 3.41 5.20
CA LEU A 120 -18.65 2.86 6.43
C LEU A 120 -19.37 3.93 7.25
N LYS A 121 -18.82 5.15 7.31
CA LYS A 121 -19.52 6.27 7.95
C LYS A 121 -20.85 6.57 7.26
N SER A 122 -20.91 6.57 5.93
CA SER A 122 -22.15 6.85 5.21
C SER A 122 -23.23 5.82 5.53
N ARG A 123 -22.88 4.54 5.56
CA ARG A 123 -23.81 3.45 5.91
C ARG A 123 -24.25 3.45 7.38
N ALA A 124 -23.44 3.97 8.29
CA ALA A 124 -23.79 4.05 9.71
C ALA A 124 -24.69 5.26 10.06
N MET A 125 -24.90 6.18 9.11
CA MET A 125 -25.83 7.31 9.24
C MET A 125 -27.20 7.01 8.63
N GLU A 126 -27.34 5.89 7.92
CA GLU A 126 -28.62 5.32 7.43
C GLU A 126 -29.27 4.46 8.53
#